data_AF-A0A1X7SWW2-F1
#
_entry.id   AF-A0A1X7SWW2-F1
#
_cell.length_a   1.000
_cell.length_b   1.000
_cell.length_c   1.000
_cell.angle_alpha   90.00
_cell.angle_beta   90.00
_cell.angle_gamma   90.00
#
_symmetry.space_group_name_H-M   'P 1'
#
loop_
_entity.id
_entity.type
_entity.pdbx_description
1 polymer ?
#
loop_
_entity_poly.entity_id
_entity_poly.type
_entity_poly.pdbx_seq_one_letter_code
_entity_poly.pdbx_strand_id
1 'polypeptide(L)'
;MSFVLLCKTSHDLSVLPSPVSLCPTHSSLVLATTIVSSIYDGPWQRAVTCGDAVWLTRGSFSRNCTYTVRNYLTGALLYYFHICQKGSDNLCQDDIYEGTSKAAEGFGANEVFKLMVKDQMNVECHIQDGDSTSENVVLKHFPLCRVLRCGNHVAKNHAIKLDKLRKLKEMTTNDGVRVECYCKGKKHAKHCGCLTEKFIRKAKASFQMCLTNAGTDPNAFSEKLMNLALHHFQDEHQWDGGQCDFHPLVVCSCGSCTDKYNLKCHGKPYKSDQVLKCPFHTLAYKLECQEKAGLADVLIHPEIGPKIGTLHVFTTTFLPT
;
A
#
# COMPACT_ATOMS: atom_id res chain seq x y z
N MET A 1 -25.96 -5.51 29.67
CA MET A 1 -25.03 -6.51 29.10
C MET A 1 -23.80 -5.77 28.62
N SER A 2 -22.72 -5.83 29.39
CA SER A 2 -21.44 -5.17 29.07
C SER A 2 -20.43 -6.27 28.76
N PHE A 3 -19.85 -6.24 27.56
CA PHE A 3 -18.75 -7.13 27.19
C PHE A 3 -17.43 -6.48 27.61
N VAL A 4 -16.74 -7.11 28.58
CA VAL A 4 -15.36 -6.80 28.95
C VAL A 4 -14.45 -7.76 28.18
N LEU A 5 -13.58 -7.25 27.31
CA LEU A 5 -12.53 -8.05 26.69
C LEU A 5 -11.36 -8.15 27.68
N LEU A 6 -11.30 -9.25 28.43
CA LEU A 6 -10.17 -9.59 29.31
C LEU A 6 -9.04 -10.20 28.47
N CYS A 7 -7.90 -9.52 28.39
CA CYS A 7 -6.64 -10.17 28.03
C CYS A 7 -6.12 -10.87 29.30
N LYS A 8 -6.14 -12.21 29.32
CA LYS A 8 -5.63 -13.01 30.44
C LYS A 8 -4.10 -12.94 30.46
N THR A 9 -3.52 -12.39 31.51
CA THR A 9 -2.22 -12.83 32.03
C THR A 9 -2.45 -13.48 33.38
N SER A 10 -2.03 -14.73 33.49
CA SER A 10 -2.03 -15.54 34.71
C SER A 10 -0.93 -15.05 35.65
N HIS A 11 -1.28 -14.52 36.83
CA HIS A 11 -0.93 -15.06 38.15
C HIS A 11 -1.31 -14.06 39.27
N ASP A 12 -1.82 -14.65 40.35
CA ASP A 12 -2.13 -14.12 41.69
C ASP A 12 -3.28 -13.12 41.90
N LEU A 13 -4.35 -13.69 42.45
CA LEU A 13 -5.51 -13.05 43.07
C LEU A 13 -5.17 -12.66 44.51
N SER A 14 -5.21 -11.36 44.84
CA SER A 14 -5.60 -10.93 46.19
C SER A 14 -6.23 -9.52 46.18
N VAL A 15 -7.55 -9.52 46.41
CA VAL A 15 -8.39 -8.51 47.09
C VAL A 15 -8.41 -7.07 46.54
N LEU A 16 -9.49 -6.74 45.79
CA LEU A 16 -9.95 -5.37 45.53
C LEU A 16 -11.11 -5.02 46.48
N PRO A 17 -11.20 -3.77 47.02
CA PRO A 17 -12.45 -3.23 47.52
C PRO A 17 -13.36 -2.73 46.37
N SER A 18 -14.66 -2.74 46.65
CA SER A 18 -15.83 -2.44 45.81
C SER A 18 -15.78 -1.12 45.00
N PRO A 19 -16.61 -0.99 43.92
CA PRO A 19 -16.36 -0.05 42.84
C PRO A 19 -16.82 1.36 43.18
N VAL A 20 -15.90 2.32 43.09
CA VAL A 20 -16.23 3.74 42.94
C VAL A 20 -16.58 3.96 41.46
N SER A 21 -17.81 4.44 41.23
CA SER A 21 -18.30 4.91 39.94
C SER A 21 -17.36 6.00 39.38
N LEU A 22 -16.52 5.64 38.42
CA LEU A 22 -15.79 6.59 37.59
C LEU A 22 -16.33 6.51 36.16
N CYS A 23 -17.05 7.57 35.80
CA CYS A 23 -17.36 7.93 34.42
C CYS A 23 -16.02 8.21 33.70
N PRO A 24 -15.75 7.65 32.50
CA PRO A 24 -14.52 7.96 31.79
C PRO A 24 -14.69 9.28 31.03
N THR A 25 -14.50 10.41 31.70
CA THR A 25 -14.16 11.68 31.03
C THR A 25 -12.66 11.74 30.86
N HIS A 26 -12.12 11.00 29.90
CA HIS A 26 -10.76 11.22 29.39
C HIS A 26 -10.66 10.63 27.99
N SER A 27 -10.22 11.45 27.03
CA SER A 27 -9.57 11.05 25.78
C SER A 27 -8.49 10.04 26.13
N SER A 28 -8.85 8.77 26.11
CA SER A 28 -8.01 7.69 26.63
C SER A 28 -6.96 7.41 25.57
N LEU A 29 -5.78 8.01 25.74
CA LEU A 29 -4.54 7.66 25.05
C LEU A 29 -3.87 6.52 25.82
N VAL A 30 -3.82 5.33 25.23
CA VAL A 30 -3.12 4.18 25.80
C VAL A 30 -1.77 4.06 25.10
N LEU A 31 -0.70 4.35 25.85
CA LEU A 31 0.66 4.02 25.47
C LEU A 31 0.82 2.50 25.57
N ALA A 32 0.92 1.81 24.43
CA ALA A 32 1.29 0.39 24.44
C ALA A 32 2.82 0.29 24.58
N THR A 33 3.31 0.31 25.82
CA THR A 33 4.71 0.04 26.15
C THR A 33 4.99 -1.45 25.97
N THR A 34 5.31 -1.87 24.75
CA THR A 34 6.08 -3.08 24.52
C THR A 34 7.29 -2.72 23.69
N ILE A 35 8.38 -2.48 24.39
CA ILE A 35 9.72 -2.20 23.87
C ILE A 35 10.24 -3.47 23.22
N VAL A 36 10.54 -3.42 21.92
CA VAL A 36 11.56 -4.28 21.31
C VAL A 36 12.43 -3.40 20.43
N SER A 37 13.58 -3.01 21.00
CA SER A 37 14.77 -2.52 20.31
C SER A 37 15.36 -3.67 19.47
N SER A 38 16.15 -3.51 18.41
CA SER A 38 16.95 -2.39 17.91
C SER A 38 17.34 -2.69 16.45
N ILE A 39 17.80 -1.69 15.70
CA ILE A 39 19.10 -1.82 15.02
C ILE A 39 19.92 -0.58 15.43
N TYR A 40 20.47 -0.69 16.64
CA TYR A 40 21.47 0.17 17.31
C TYR A 40 21.01 1.54 17.89
N ASP A 41 21.25 1.62 19.21
CA ASP A 41 21.18 2.74 20.16
C ASP A 41 19.81 3.29 20.56
N GLY A 42 19.36 2.96 21.78
CA GLY A 42 18.11 3.44 22.40
C GLY A 42 16.81 2.90 21.76
N PRO A 43 15.67 2.92 22.48
CA PRO A 43 14.40 2.41 21.93
C PRO A 43 13.90 3.20 20.71
N TRP A 44 14.50 4.36 20.38
CA TRP A 44 13.93 5.30 19.42
C TRP A 44 14.92 6.06 18.51
N GLN A 45 16.21 5.73 18.43
CA GLN A 45 17.12 6.54 17.60
C GLN A 45 16.96 6.35 16.09
N ARG A 46 16.36 5.23 15.66
CA ARG A 46 16.14 4.88 14.25
C ARG A 46 14.77 4.24 14.04
N ALA A 47 13.71 4.96 14.40
CA ALA A 47 12.36 4.41 14.34
C ALA A 47 11.86 4.32 12.89
N VAL A 48 11.43 3.12 12.48
CA VAL A 48 10.71 2.87 11.22
C VAL A 48 9.24 2.70 11.56
N THR A 49 8.42 3.65 11.12
CA THR A 49 7.01 3.73 11.48
C THR A 49 6.11 3.67 10.27
N CYS A 50 4.84 3.30 10.46
CA CYS A 50 3.81 3.48 9.46
C CYS A 50 2.54 4.07 10.06
N GLY A 51 1.80 4.85 9.27
CA GLY A 51 0.61 5.55 9.73
C GLY A 51 -0.54 5.55 8.73
N ASP A 52 -1.76 5.49 9.26
CA ASP A 52 -3.02 5.55 8.50
C ASP A 52 -4.19 5.94 9.42
N ALA A 53 -5.23 6.52 8.82
CA ALA A 53 -6.51 6.81 9.48
C ALA A 53 -7.53 5.68 9.22
N VAL A 54 -8.10 5.16 10.30
CA VAL A 54 -9.17 4.17 10.25
C VAL A 54 -10.50 4.83 10.60
N TRP A 55 -11.48 4.68 9.70
CA TRP A 55 -12.83 5.19 9.87
C TRP A 55 -13.75 4.12 10.43
N LEU A 56 -14.59 4.47 11.41
CA LEU A 56 -15.52 3.53 12.04
C LEU A 56 -16.55 3.00 11.03
N THR A 57 -17.05 3.86 10.14
CA THR A 57 -17.84 3.46 8.97
C THR A 57 -17.08 3.84 7.70
N ARG A 58 -17.07 2.97 6.68
CA ARG A 58 -16.39 3.32 5.42
C ARG A 58 -17.23 4.35 4.66
N GLY A 59 -16.67 5.53 4.41
CA GLY A 59 -17.26 6.56 3.55
C GLY A 59 -17.21 7.97 4.15
N SER A 60 -17.64 8.96 3.37
CA SER A 60 -17.65 10.39 3.73
C SER A 60 -18.53 10.77 4.92
N PHE A 61 -19.28 9.80 5.47
CA PHE A 61 -20.27 10.00 6.53
C PHE A 61 -19.80 9.49 7.90
N SER A 62 -18.59 8.92 8.00
CA SER A 62 -18.08 8.49 9.30
C SER A 62 -17.66 9.69 10.11
N ARG A 63 -18.39 9.92 11.20
CA ARG A 63 -18.13 10.99 12.16
C ARG A 63 -16.93 10.71 13.04
N ASN A 64 -16.43 9.48 13.09
CA ASN A 64 -15.29 9.14 13.94
C ASN A 64 -14.18 8.49 13.11
N CYS A 65 -12.94 8.87 13.40
CA CYS A 65 -11.75 8.22 12.86
C CYS A 65 -10.66 8.10 13.91
N THR A 66 -9.74 7.17 13.72
CA THR A 66 -8.57 7.01 14.55
C THR A 66 -7.35 7.03 13.65
N TYR A 67 -6.46 8.01 13.85
CA TYR A 67 -5.14 7.96 13.25
C TYR A 67 -4.26 7.06 14.11
N THR A 68 -3.50 6.16 13.50
CA THR A 68 -2.60 5.24 14.21
C THR A 68 -1.20 5.35 13.65
N VAL A 69 -0.19 5.23 14.52
CA VAL A 69 1.21 5.03 14.16
C VAL A 69 1.67 3.71 14.75
N ARG A 70 2.30 2.88 13.93
CA ARG A 70 2.79 1.56 14.29
C ARG A 70 4.28 1.45 14.02
N ASN A 71 4.96 0.59 14.78
CA ASN A 71 6.30 0.14 14.44
C ASN A 71 6.16 -0.73 13.19
N TYR A 72 6.84 -0.35 12.11
CA TYR A 72 6.69 -1.03 10.84
C TYR A 72 7.26 -2.46 10.87
N LEU A 73 8.35 -2.69 11.61
CA LEU A 73 9.06 -3.96 11.66
C LEU A 73 8.34 -4.99 12.54
N THR A 74 7.78 -4.54 13.68
CA THR A 74 7.12 -5.43 14.64
C THR A 74 5.59 -5.45 14.51
N GLY A 75 5.01 -4.48 13.81
CA GLY A 75 3.56 -4.27 13.73
C GLY A 75 2.94 -3.71 15.01
N ALA A 76 3.73 -3.46 16.06
CA ALA A 76 3.25 -2.96 17.35
C ALA A 76 2.60 -1.59 17.17
N LEU A 77 1.43 -1.39 17.79
CA LEU A 77 0.83 -0.06 17.89
C LEU A 77 1.70 0.80 18.82
N LEU A 78 2.14 1.96 18.33
CA LEU A 78 2.96 2.89 19.10
C LEU A 78 2.11 4.03 19.66
N TYR A 79 1.35 4.67 18.76
CA TYR A 79 0.50 5.81 19.10
C TYR A 79 -0.81 5.74 18.34
N TYR A 80 -1.83 6.36 18.90
CA TYR A 80 -3.06 6.64 18.19
C TYR A 80 -3.68 7.93 18.69
N PHE A 81 -4.52 8.52 17.86
CA PHE A 81 -5.36 9.66 18.22
C PHE A 81 -6.76 9.42 17.67
N HIS A 82 -7.74 9.34 18.58
CA HIS A 82 -9.14 9.19 18.22
C HIS A 82 -9.77 10.56 18.02
N ILE A 83 -10.46 10.73 16.90
CA ILE A 83 -11.13 11.95 16.48
C ILE A 83 -12.62 11.67 16.47
N CYS A 84 -13.34 12.40 17.32
CA CYS A 84 -14.79 12.47 17.31
C CYS A 84 -15.22 13.73 16.55
N GLN A 85 -16.06 13.60 15.52
CA GLN A 85 -16.67 14.72 14.80
C GLN A 85 -18.11 14.93 15.25
N LYS A 86 -18.56 16.19 15.17
CA LYS A 86 -19.87 16.57 15.70
C LYS A 86 -20.99 15.86 14.96
N GLY A 87 -21.93 15.32 15.72
CA GLY A 87 -23.20 14.89 15.20
C GLY A 87 -24.12 16.06 14.82
N SER A 88 -25.30 15.74 14.33
CA SER A 88 -26.40 16.71 14.17
C SER A 88 -27.07 17.05 15.51
N ASP A 89 -26.73 16.31 16.56
CA ASP A 89 -27.22 16.46 17.91
C ASP A 89 -26.24 17.29 18.77
N ASN A 90 -26.77 17.95 19.80
CA ASN A 90 -26.00 18.75 20.76
C ASN A 90 -25.75 17.96 22.06
N LEU A 91 -25.60 16.64 21.95
CA LEU A 91 -25.54 15.74 23.12
C LEU A 91 -24.15 15.64 23.77
N CYS A 92 -23.09 16.09 23.09
CA CYS A 92 -21.71 15.94 23.57
C CYS A 92 -21.12 17.31 23.94
N GLN A 93 -20.58 17.40 25.17
CA GLN A 93 -19.86 18.57 25.72
C GLN A 93 -18.34 18.46 25.59
N ASP A 94 -17.82 17.40 24.94
CA ASP A 94 -16.38 17.18 24.79
C ASP A 94 -15.77 18.07 23.69
N ASP A 95 -14.44 18.15 23.66
CA ASP A 95 -13.67 18.77 22.58
C ASP A 95 -13.85 17.97 21.28
N ILE A 96 -14.80 18.42 20.45
CA ILE A 96 -15.14 17.79 19.18
C ILE A 96 -14.30 18.40 18.04
N TYR A 97 -13.85 17.57 17.10
CA TYR A 97 -13.21 18.05 15.89
C TYR A 97 -14.21 18.73 14.95
N GLU A 98 -14.01 20.02 14.71
CA GLU A 98 -14.89 20.86 13.86
C GLU A 98 -14.50 20.88 12.37
N GLY A 99 -13.39 20.23 12.00
CA GLY A 99 -12.92 20.21 10.62
C GLY A 99 -13.64 19.19 9.73
N THR A 100 -13.21 19.10 8.47
CA THR A 100 -13.79 18.15 7.50
C THR A 100 -13.25 16.74 7.69
N SER A 101 -14.02 15.71 7.30
CA SER A 101 -13.53 14.32 7.27
C SER A 101 -12.23 14.16 6.48
N LYS A 102 -12.07 14.89 5.37
CA LYS A 102 -10.83 14.88 4.58
C LYS A 102 -9.61 15.42 5.35
N ALA A 103 -9.80 16.40 6.23
CA ALA A 103 -8.71 17.01 7.00
C ALA A 103 -8.42 16.29 8.32
N ALA A 104 -9.29 15.35 8.73
CA ALA A 104 -9.17 14.66 10.01
C ALA A 104 -7.89 13.81 10.09
N GLU A 105 -7.47 13.17 8.99
CA GLU A 105 -6.25 12.37 8.96
C GLU A 105 -5.00 13.23 9.26
N GLY A 106 -4.83 14.36 8.56
CA GLY A 106 -3.73 15.28 8.83
C GLY A 106 -3.77 15.89 10.23
N PHE A 107 -4.97 16.14 10.77
CA PHE A 107 -5.14 16.60 12.15
C PHE A 107 -4.69 15.53 13.17
N GLY A 108 -5.16 14.30 13.02
CA GLY A 108 -4.78 13.18 13.89
C GLY A 108 -3.28 12.87 13.79
N ALA A 109 -2.71 12.91 12.59
CA ALA A 109 -1.27 12.78 12.38
C ALA A 109 -0.49 13.85 13.14
N ASN A 110 -0.95 15.11 13.11
CA ASN A 110 -0.28 16.20 13.80
C ASN A 110 -0.29 16.03 15.33
N GLU A 111 -1.39 15.57 15.90
CA GLU A 111 -1.48 15.31 17.34
C GLU A 111 -0.61 14.12 17.76
N VAL A 112 -0.58 13.04 16.96
CA VAL A 112 0.31 11.91 17.23
C VAL A 112 1.78 12.30 17.13
N PHE A 113 2.19 13.02 16.09
CA PHE A 113 3.61 13.37 15.91
C PHE A 113 4.13 14.35 16.97
N LYS A 114 3.30 15.26 17.50
CA LYS A 114 3.66 16.07 18.69
C LYS A 114 4.07 15.20 19.88
N LEU A 115 3.33 14.11 20.12
CA LEU A 115 3.62 13.20 21.23
C LEU A 115 4.90 12.41 20.97
N MET A 116 5.10 11.93 19.74
CA MET A 116 6.33 11.26 19.37
C MET A 116 7.57 12.15 19.54
N VAL A 117 7.47 13.45 19.18
CA VAL A 117 8.54 14.43 19.44
C VAL A 117 8.75 14.64 20.94
N LYS A 118 7.67 14.75 21.73
CA LYS A 118 7.74 14.88 23.19
C LYS A 118 8.44 13.69 23.85
N ASP A 119 8.20 12.49 23.32
CA ASP A 119 8.84 11.24 23.76
C ASP A 119 10.26 11.05 23.20
N GLN A 120 10.79 12.06 22.51
CA GLN A 120 12.13 12.09 21.92
C GLN A 120 12.37 10.96 20.91
N MET A 121 11.32 10.59 20.16
CA MET A 121 11.45 9.62 19.10
C MET A 121 12.16 10.21 17.89
N ASN A 122 13.16 9.51 17.36
CA ASN A 122 13.77 9.86 16.09
C ASN A 122 13.22 8.95 14.98
N VAL A 123 12.34 9.50 14.15
CA VAL A 123 11.73 8.77 13.03
C VAL A 123 12.64 8.86 11.82
N GLU A 124 13.35 7.77 11.52
CA GLU A 124 14.18 7.67 10.32
C GLU A 124 13.31 7.52 9.08
N CYS A 125 12.25 6.71 9.17
CA CYS A 125 11.41 6.38 8.04
C CYS A 125 9.94 6.30 8.46
N HIS A 126 9.05 6.87 7.66
CA HIS A 126 7.60 6.79 7.83
C HIS A 126 6.93 6.28 6.56
N ILE A 127 6.20 5.17 6.65
CA ILE A 127 5.43 4.60 5.55
C ILE A 127 3.98 5.04 5.67
N GLN A 128 3.45 5.63 4.61
CA GLN A 128 2.06 6.09 4.57
C GLN A 128 1.46 5.93 3.18
N ASP A 129 0.19 6.29 3.07
CA ASP A 129 -0.48 6.41 1.79
C ASP A 129 0.00 7.66 1.06
N GLY A 130 -0.30 7.77 -0.24
CA GLY A 130 0.10 8.91 -1.06
C GLY A 130 -0.69 10.20 -0.78
N ASP A 131 -1.07 10.45 0.48
CA ASP A 131 -1.73 11.68 0.91
C ASP A 131 -0.68 12.75 1.26
N SER A 132 -0.75 13.88 0.57
CA SER A 132 0.19 14.99 0.77
C SER A 132 -0.02 15.71 2.11
N THR A 133 -1.19 15.59 2.74
CA THR A 133 -1.46 16.24 4.03
C THR A 133 -0.69 15.56 5.16
N SER A 134 -0.68 14.23 5.23
CA SER A 134 0.10 13.48 6.21
C SER A 134 1.61 13.64 5.97
N GLU A 135 2.07 13.63 4.71
CA GLU A 135 3.48 13.89 4.35
C GLU A 135 4.00 15.21 4.91
N ASN A 136 3.27 16.30 4.67
CA ASN A 136 3.65 17.62 5.17
C ASN A 136 3.72 17.65 6.70
N VAL A 137 2.82 16.94 7.38
CA VAL A 137 2.79 16.89 8.84
C VAL A 137 3.92 16.02 9.40
N VAL A 138 4.26 14.90 8.76
CA VAL A 138 5.46 14.10 9.12
C VAL A 138 6.71 14.98 9.03
N LEU A 139 6.93 15.63 7.89
CA LEU A 139 8.13 16.43 7.64
C LEU A 139 8.20 17.69 8.49
N LYS A 140 7.07 18.23 8.94
CA LYS A 140 7.02 19.32 9.92
C LYS A 140 7.62 18.92 11.28
N HIS A 141 7.32 17.71 11.75
CA HIS A 141 7.78 17.23 13.07
C HIS A 141 9.10 16.45 13.00
N PHE A 142 9.36 15.80 11.88
CA PHE A 142 10.57 15.01 11.61
C PHE A 142 11.17 15.42 10.25
N PRO A 143 11.89 16.56 10.16
CA PRO A 143 12.39 17.10 8.90
C PRO A 143 13.40 16.20 8.17
N LEU A 144 14.06 15.30 8.91
CA LEU A 144 15.04 14.34 8.37
C LEU A 144 14.42 12.97 8.05
N CYS A 145 13.12 12.79 8.30
CA CYS A 145 12.43 11.53 8.05
C CYS A 145 12.31 11.25 6.55
N ARG A 146 12.66 10.03 6.16
CA ARG A 146 12.36 9.50 4.83
C ARG A 146 10.90 9.05 4.77
N VAL A 147 10.09 9.75 3.97
CA VAL A 147 8.70 9.35 3.74
C VAL A 147 8.64 8.35 2.58
N LEU A 148 8.08 7.17 2.84
CA LEU A 148 7.83 6.13 1.86
C LEU A 148 6.34 5.96 1.60
N ARG A 149 6.01 5.49 0.40
CA ARG A 149 4.66 5.20 -0.04
C ARG A 149 4.34 3.72 0.10
N CYS A 150 3.13 3.42 0.58
CA CYS A 150 2.61 2.07 0.60
C CYS A 150 2.51 1.50 -0.82
N GLY A 151 3.28 0.43 -1.10
CA GLY A 151 3.32 -0.23 -2.41
C GLY A 151 1.96 -0.80 -2.83
N ASN A 152 1.15 -1.27 -1.87
CA ASN A 152 -0.22 -1.73 -2.15
C ASN A 152 -1.13 -0.59 -2.62
N HIS A 153 -1.02 0.59 -2.01
CA HIS A 153 -1.79 1.76 -2.43
C HIS A 153 -1.33 2.28 -3.78
N VAL A 154 -0.02 2.28 -4.04
CA VAL A 154 0.50 2.63 -5.36
C VAL A 154 0.05 1.62 -6.44
N ALA A 155 0.06 0.32 -6.16
CA ALA A 155 -0.46 -0.71 -7.06
C ALA A 155 -1.98 -0.56 -7.32
N LYS A 156 -2.75 -0.19 -6.29
CA LYS A 156 -4.18 0.12 -6.42
C LYS A 156 -4.40 1.35 -7.30
N ASN A 157 -3.61 2.41 -7.09
CA ASN A 157 -3.66 3.63 -7.89
C ASN A 157 -3.28 3.37 -9.35
N HIS A 158 -2.28 2.52 -9.59
CA HIS A 158 -1.92 2.03 -10.93
C HIS A 158 -3.14 1.39 -11.61
N ALA A 159 -3.81 0.44 -10.95
CA ALA A 159 -5.01 -0.19 -11.52
C ALA A 159 -6.15 0.81 -11.83
N ILE A 160 -6.39 1.77 -10.93
CA ILE A 160 -7.39 2.84 -11.13
C ILE A 160 -7.04 3.70 -12.36
N LYS A 161 -5.77 4.06 -12.50
CA LYS A 161 -5.27 4.85 -13.63
C LYS A 161 -5.38 4.08 -14.94
N LEU A 162 -5.07 2.78 -14.96
CA LEU A 162 -5.30 1.93 -16.13
C LEU A 162 -6.78 1.84 -16.51
N ASP A 163 -7.70 1.78 -15.55
CA ASP A 163 -9.14 1.81 -15.87
C ASP A 163 -9.57 3.15 -16.50
N LYS A 164 -8.98 4.27 -16.08
CA LYS A 164 -9.18 5.57 -16.76
C LYS A 164 -8.62 5.54 -18.18
N LEU A 165 -7.39 5.06 -18.36
CA LEU A 165 -6.74 4.95 -19.68
C LEU A 165 -7.49 4.01 -20.64
N ARG A 166 -8.10 2.93 -20.11
CA ARG A 166 -8.95 2.01 -20.88
C ARG A 166 -10.11 2.72 -21.59
N LYS A 167 -10.68 3.75 -20.94
CA LYS A 167 -11.81 4.54 -21.44
C LYS A 167 -11.39 5.59 -22.48
N LEU A 168 -10.13 6.01 -22.46
CA LEU A 168 -9.55 6.91 -23.46
C LEU A 168 -9.24 6.18 -24.77
N LYS A 169 -9.19 6.94 -25.86
CA LYS A 169 -9.02 6.43 -27.23
C LYS A 169 -7.96 7.18 -28.03
N GLU A 170 -7.38 8.24 -27.49
CA GLU A 170 -6.35 9.02 -28.15
C GLU A 170 -5.50 9.77 -27.12
N MET A 171 -4.26 10.04 -27.48
CA MET A 171 -3.37 10.96 -26.78
C MET A 171 -2.42 11.63 -27.77
N THR A 172 -1.86 12.75 -27.35
CA THR A 172 -0.77 13.43 -28.06
C THR A 172 0.50 13.28 -27.22
N THR A 173 1.59 12.81 -27.82
CA THR A 173 2.90 12.74 -27.17
C THR A 173 3.48 14.15 -27.01
N ASN A 174 4.51 14.28 -26.18
CA ASN A 174 5.23 15.57 -26.02
C ASN A 174 5.76 16.10 -27.35
N ASP A 175 6.15 15.21 -28.27
CA ASP A 175 6.62 15.57 -29.61
C ASP A 175 5.49 15.92 -30.60
N GLY A 176 4.27 16.11 -30.12
CA GLY A 176 3.11 16.48 -30.95
C GLY A 176 2.49 15.32 -31.75
N VAL A 177 3.01 14.10 -31.66
CA VAL A 177 2.48 12.94 -32.37
C VAL A 177 1.18 12.47 -31.73
N ARG A 178 0.10 12.43 -32.53
CA ARG A 178 -1.18 11.87 -32.12
C ARG A 178 -1.17 10.35 -32.27
N VAL A 179 -1.51 9.64 -31.20
CA VAL A 179 -1.64 8.18 -31.19
C VAL A 179 -3.08 7.82 -30.85
N GLU A 180 -3.69 6.99 -31.70
CA GLU A 180 -5.10 6.65 -31.60
C GLU A 180 -5.33 5.14 -31.37
N CYS A 181 -6.40 4.85 -30.65
CA CYS A 181 -6.90 3.50 -30.46
C CYS A 181 -7.66 3.06 -31.71
N TYR A 182 -7.44 1.82 -32.15
CA TYR A 182 -8.18 1.22 -33.28
C TYR A 182 -9.70 1.18 -33.08
N CYS A 183 -10.15 1.25 -31.82
CA CYS A 183 -11.56 1.30 -31.46
C CYS A 183 -12.07 2.73 -31.27
N LYS A 184 -11.43 3.75 -31.85
CA LYS A 184 -11.97 5.12 -31.89
C LYS A 184 -13.30 5.12 -32.66
N GLY A 185 -14.29 5.83 -32.14
CA GLY A 185 -15.66 5.85 -32.68
C GLY A 185 -16.44 4.54 -32.46
N LYS A 186 -15.89 3.55 -31.75
CA LYS A 186 -16.52 2.24 -31.52
C LYS A 186 -16.37 1.78 -30.07
N LYS A 187 -17.28 0.91 -29.62
CA LYS A 187 -17.09 0.17 -28.36
C LYS A 187 -15.95 -0.84 -28.53
N HIS A 188 -15.25 -1.13 -27.45
CA HIS A 188 -14.20 -2.16 -27.44
C HIS A 188 -14.85 -3.53 -27.68
N ALA A 189 -14.44 -4.21 -28.76
CA ALA A 189 -14.86 -5.58 -29.04
C ALA A 189 -14.05 -6.58 -28.22
N LYS A 190 -14.57 -7.81 -28.09
CA LYS A 190 -13.81 -8.93 -27.53
C LYS A 190 -12.55 -9.13 -28.40
N HIS A 191 -11.37 -9.22 -27.77
CA HIS A 191 -10.09 -9.41 -28.46
C HIS A 191 -9.59 -8.25 -29.34
N CYS A 192 -10.08 -7.02 -29.15
CA CYS A 192 -9.57 -5.84 -29.88
C CYS A 192 -8.13 -5.41 -29.53
N GLY A 193 -7.42 -6.15 -28.67
CA GLY A 193 -6.03 -5.85 -28.27
C GLY A 193 -5.85 -4.62 -27.40
N CYS A 194 -6.93 -4.04 -26.88
CA CYS A 194 -6.94 -2.90 -25.95
C CYS A 194 -6.90 -3.36 -24.49
N LEU A 195 -6.74 -2.40 -23.55
CA LEU A 195 -6.83 -2.68 -22.11
C LEU A 195 -8.18 -3.33 -21.75
N THR A 196 -8.11 -4.47 -21.05
CA THR A 196 -9.28 -5.16 -20.51
C THR A 196 -9.25 -5.17 -18.98
N GLU A 197 -10.37 -5.45 -18.32
CA GLU A 197 -10.38 -5.64 -16.86
C GLU A 197 -9.52 -6.83 -16.41
N LYS A 198 -9.40 -7.86 -17.24
CA LYS A 198 -8.50 -8.99 -16.98
C LYS A 198 -7.03 -8.55 -17.07
N PHE A 199 -6.69 -7.74 -18.06
CA PHE A 199 -5.37 -7.12 -18.16
C PHE A 199 -5.06 -6.28 -16.91
N ILE A 200 -5.96 -5.37 -16.51
CA ILE A 200 -5.74 -4.47 -15.36
C ILE A 200 -5.48 -5.24 -14.06
N ARG A 201 -6.26 -6.31 -13.83
CA ARG A 201 -6.04 -7.20 -12.67
C ARG A 201 -4.67 -7.87 -12.71
N LYS A 202 -4.24 -8.36 -13.89
CA LYS A 202 -2.90 -8.93 -14.06
C LYS A 202 -1.80 -7.90 -13.89
N ALA A 203 -1.92 -6.73 -14.51
CA ALA A 203 -0.95 -5.64 -14.38
C ALA A 203 -0.76 -5.24 -12.91
N LYS A 204 -1.84 -5.14 -12.11
CA LYS A 204 -1.74 -4.90 -10.67
C LYS A 204 -0.98 -6.02 -9.94
N ALA A 205 -1.29 -7.28 -10.23
CA ALA A 205 -0.62 -8.42 -9.60
C ALA A 205 0.87 -8.49 -9.98
N SER A 206 1.20 -8.28 -11.26
CA SER A 206 2.57 -8.23 -11.76
C SER A 206 3.34 -7.06 -11.15
N PHE A 207 2.72 -5.89 -10.98
CA PHE A 207 3.31 -4.76 -10.27
C PHE A 207 3.70 -5.11 -8.83
N GLN A 208 2.80 -5.76 -8.08
CA GLN A 208 3.10 -6.21 -6.72
C GLN A 208 4.22 -7.25 -6.72
N MET A 209 4.27 -8.13 -7.72
CA MET A 209 5.36 -9.10 -7.88
C MET A 209 6.70 -8.41 -8.19
N CYS A 210 6.72 -7.37 -9.03
CA CYS A 210 7.93 -6.57 -9.27
C CYS A 210 8.45 -5.94 -7.99
N LEU A 211 7.55 -5.40 -7.15
CA LEU A 211 7.94 -4.88 -5.84
C LEU A 211 8.58 -5.97 -4.99
N THR A 212 7.91 -7.13 -4.82
CA THR A 212 8.43 -8.24 -3.99
C THR A 212 9.79 -8.71 -4.47
N ASN A 213 9.93 -8.91 -5.78
CA ASN A 213 11.13 -9.50 -6.39
C ASN A 213 12.30 -8.53 -6.50
N ALA A 214 12.07 -7.22 -6.34
CA ALA A 214 13.13 -6.22 -6.33
C ALA A 214 13.96 -6.24 -5.04
N GLY A 215 13.44 -6.85 -3.96
CA GLY A 215 14.15 -6.89 -2.68
C GLY A 215 14.48 -5.48 -2.18
N THR A 216 15.74 -5.19 -1.92
CA THR A 216 16.18 -3.88 -1.45
C THR A 216 16.62 -2.92 -2.55
N ASP A 217 16.51 -3.30 -3.83
CA ASP A 217 17.02 -2.51 -4.95
C ASP A 217 15.90 -1.75 -5.71
N PRO A 218 15.83 -0.41 -5.59
CA PRO A 218 14.91 0.42 -6.37
C PRO A 218 15.09 0.27 -7.88
N ASN A 219 16.31 0.08 -8.37
CA ASN A 219 16.59 -0.05 -9.79
C ASN A 219 16.04 -1.37 -10.34
N ALA A 220 16.21 -2.46 -9.60
CA ALA A 220 15.61 -3.75 -9.96
C ALA A 220 14.08 -3.66 -10.10
N PHE A 221 13.40 -2.87 -9.26
CA PHE A 221 11.96 -2.63 -9.43
C PHE A 221 11.64 -1.86 -10.71
N SER A 222 12.34 -0.75 -10.94
CA SER A 222 12.17 0.07 -12.14
C SER A 222 12.38 -0.75 -13.41
N GLU A 223 13.47 -1.52 -13.47
CA GLU A 223 13.81 -2.37 -14.61
C GLU A 223 12.73 -3.44 -14.84
N LYS A 224 12.36 -4.20 -13.80
CA LYS A 224 11.32 -5.24 -13.92
C LYS A 224 9.98 -4.66 -14.36
N LEU A 225 9.59 -3.50 -13.83
CA LEU A 225 8.33 -2.85 -14.20
C LEU A 225 8.35 -2.35 -15.66
N MET A 226 9.50 -1.88 -16.13
CA MET A 226 9.66 -1.49 -17.54
C MET A 226 9.67 -2.71 -18.46
N ASN A 227 10.35 -3.79 -18.09
CA ASN A 227 10.36 -5.04 -18.86
C ASN A 227 8.95 -5.64 -19.01
N LEU A 228 8.07 -5.44 -18.02
CA LEU A 228 6.65 -5.77 -18.12
C LEU A 228 5.96 -5.06 -19.29
N ALA A 229 6.17 -3.75 -19.40
CA ALA A 229 5.51 -2.92 -20.40
C ALA A 229 6.13 -3.03 -21.80
N LEU A 230 7.45 -3.17 -21.85
CA LEU A 230 8.21 -3.24 -23.09
C LEU A 230 8.12 -4.61 -23.75
N HIS A 231 8.15 -5.70 -22.97
CA HIS A 231 8.32 -7.05 -23.49
C HIS A 231 7.16 -7.98 -23.11
N HIS A 232 6.93 -8.22 -21.81
CA HIS A 232 6.01 -9.27 -21.34
C HIS A 232 4.57 -9.12 -21.89
N PHE A 233 4.03 -7.89 -21.85
CA PHE A 233 2.69 -7.60 -22.37
C PHE A 233 2.63 -7.36 -23.89
N GLN A 234 3.77 -7.43 -24.58
CA GLN A 234 3.87 -7.54 -26.03
C GLN A 234 4.02 -9.01 -26.50
N ASP A 235 4.01 -9.97 -25.56
CA ASP A 235 4.31 -11.39 -25.80
C ASP A 235 5.77 -11.64 -26.24
N GLU A 236 6.68 -10.74 -25.91
CA GLU A 236 8.11 -10.89 -26.11
C GLU A 236 8.74 -11.38 -24.80
N HIS A 237 9.31 -12.59 -24.83
CA HIS A 237 9.83 -13.26 -23.62
C HIS A 237 11.34 -13.47 -23.62
N GLN A 238 12.00 -13.15 -24.73
CA GLN A 238 13.44 -13.10 -24.89
C GLN A 238 13.76 -11.89 -25.77
N TRP A 239 14.76 -11.11 -25.40
CA TRP A 239 15.18 -9.91 -26.12
C TRP A 239 16.70 -9.74 -25.98
N ASP A 240 17.26 -8.78 -26.71
CA ASP A 240 18.70 -8.52 -26.61
C ASP A 240 19.06 -8.04 -25.20
N GLY A 241 19.97 -8.75 -24.53
CA GLY A 241 20.37 -8.46 -23.16
C GLY A 241 19.44 -8.99 -22.06
N GLY A 242 18.38 -9.76 -22.34
CA GLY A 242 17.52 -10.28 -21.27
C GLY A 242 16.43 -11.27 -21.66
N GLN A 243 15.71 -11.75 -20.64
CA GLN A 243 14.56 -12.64 -20.80
C GLN A 243 13.51 -12.39 -19.71
N CYS A 244 12.28 -12.81 -19.99
CA CYS A 244 11.17 -12.73 -19.05
C CYS A 244 11.41 -13.64 -17.84
N ASP A 245 11.37 -13.07 -16.64
CA ASP A 245 11.54 -13.76 -15.36
C ASP A 245 10.22 -13.94 -14.59
N PHE A 246 9.09 -13.52 -15.18
CA PHE A 246 7.74 -13.63 -14.61
C PHE A 246 7.22 -15.07 -14.64
N HIS A 247 7.75 -15.90 -15.52
CA HIS A 247 7.36 -17.31 -15.72
C HIS A 247 8.46 -18.08 -16.45
N PRO A 248 8.45 -19.42 -16.40
CA PRO A 248 9.27 -20.24 -17.31
C PRO A 248 9.00 -19.89 -18.78
N LEU A 249 10.05 -19.87 -19.60
CA LEU A 249 9.95 -19.63 -21.04
C LEU A 249 9.28 -20.79 -21.78
N VAL A 250 9.43 -22.00 -21.25
CA VAL A 250 8.82 -23.22 -21.77
C VAL A 250 7.83 -23.74 -20.73
N VAL A 251 6.60 -24.00 -21.16
CA VAL A 251 5.53 -24.53 -20.31
C VAL A 251 5.05 -25.88 -20.81
N CYS A 252 4.38 -26.62 -19.94
CA CYS A 252 3.80 -27.93 -20.26
C CYS A 252 2.92 -27.88 -21.52
N SER A 253 3.19 -28.78 -22.46
CA SER A 253 2.39 -28.95 -23.68
C SER A 253 1.34 -30.07 -23.56
N CYS A 254 1.54 -31.05 -22.66
CA CYS A 254 0.67 -32.23 -22.53
C CYS A 254 -0.44 -32.11 -21.48
N GLY A 255 -0.49 -31.01 -20.70
CA GLY A 255 -1.45 -30.82 -19.61
C GLY A 255 -1.28 -31.73 -18.38
N SER A 256 -0.32 -32.66 -18.41
CA SER A 256 -0.15 -33.70 -17.36
C SER A 256 1.10 -33.51 -16.48
N CYS A 257 1.97 -32.54 -16.81
CA CYS A 257 3.10 -32.21 -15.94
C CYS A 257 2.62 -31.45 -14.70
N THR A 258 2.93 -31.98 -13.51
CA THR A 258 2.60 -31.37 -12.21
C THR A 258 3.62 -30.32 -11.79
N ASP A 259 4.89 -30.50 -12.18
CA ASP A 259 5.96 -29.53 -11.96
C ASP A 259 6.09 -28.59 -13.16
N LYS A 260 6.00 -27.28 -12.91
CA LYS A 260 6.10 -26.23 -13.93
C LYS A 260 7.55 -25.86 -14.31
N TYR A 261 8.53 -26.29 -13.52
CA TYR A 261 9.96 -26.07 -13.76
C TYR A 261 10.66 -27.34 -14.26
N ASN A 262 10.18 -28.52 -13.87
CA ASN A 262 10.72 -29.81 -14.34
C ASN A 262 9.70 -30.54 -15.21
N LEU A 263 9.62 -30.13 -16.48
CA LEU A 263 8.70 -30.73 -17.44
C LEU A 263 9.19 -32.13 -17.86
N LYS A 264 8.29 -33.12 -17.80
CA LYS A 264 8.52 -34.46 -18.37
C LYS A 264 8.21 -34.54 -19.87
N CYS A 265 7.58 -33.50 -20.41
CA CYS A 265 7.26 -33.38 -21.84
C CYS A 265 8.23 -32.42 -22.53
N HIS A 266 8.21 -32.41 -23.87
CA HIS A 266 8.99 -31.45 -24.68
C HIS A 266 8.63 -29.98 -24.41
N GLY A 267 7.47 -29.72 -23.79
CA GLY A 267 6.98 -28.38 -23.51
C GLY A 267 6.57 -27.61 -24.77
N LYS A 268 6.23 -26.35 -24.59
CA LYS A 268 5.97 -25.36 -25.65
C LYS A 268 6.36 -23.96 -25.17
N PRO A 269 6.74 -23.04 -26.07
CA PRO A 269 6.98 -21.65 -25.69
C PRO A 269 5.77 -21.05 -24.96
N TYR A 270 6.04 -20.30 -23.89
CA TYR A 270 5.00 -19.56 -23.19
C TYR A 270 4.37 -18.51 -24.13
N LYS A 271 3.07 -18.28 -23.94
CA LYS A 271 2.34 -17.19 -24.58
C LYS A 271 1.50 -16.44 -23.55
N SER A 272 1.64 -15.13 -23.55
CA SER A 272 0.84 -14.20 -22.76
C SER A 272 -0.60 -14.25 -23.25
N ASP A 273 -1.54 -14.42 -22.33
CA ASP A 273 -2.98 -14.38 -22.64
C ASP A 273 -3.54 -12.95 -22.67
N GLN A 274 -2.81 -11.98 -22.13
CA GLN A 274 -3.20 -10.56 -22.03
C GLN A 274 -2.24 -9.65 -22.81
N VAL A 275 -2.14 -9.87 -24.12
CA VAL A 275 -1.28 -9.08 -25.02
C VAL A 275 -1.95 -7.76 -25.40
N LEU A 276 -1.21 -6.65 -25.30
CA LEU A 276 -1.62 -5.37 -25.87
C LEU A 276 -1.17 -5.27 -27.32
N LYS A 277 -2.12 -5.04 -28.23
CA LYS A 277 -1.85 -4.85 -29.65
C LYS A 277 -2.27 -3.47 -30.15
N CYS A 278 -3.07 -2.76 -29.35
CA CYS A 278 -3.51 -1.41 -29.65
C CYS A 278 -2.37 -0.42 -29.38
N PRO A 279 -1.92 0.39 -30.36
CA PRO A 279 -0.76 1.27 -30.24
C PRO A 279 -0.97 2.33 -29.15
N PHE A 280 -2.18 2.89 -29.08
CA PHE A 280 -2.55 3.80 -27.99
C PHE A 280 -2.44 3.15 -26.62
N HIS A 281 -3.02 1.96 -26.42
CA HIS A 281 -3.03 1.32 -25.10
C HIS A 281 -1.66 0.74 -24.72
N THR A 282 -0.87 0.29 -25.69
CA THR A 282 0.53 -0.07 -25.51
C THR A 282 1.34 1.13 -25.01
N LEU A 283 1.25 2.28 -25.69
CA LEU A 283 1.96 3.49 -25.29
C LEU A 283 1.48 3.99 -23.92
N ALA A 284 0.16 4.04 -23.70
CA ALA A 284 -0.42 4.47 -22.44
C ALA A 284 0.02 3.59 -21.25
N TYR A 285 0.11 2.26 -21.45
CA TYR A 285 0.62 1.35 -20.43
C TYR A 285 2.11 1.57 -20.15
N LYS A 286 2.92 1.74 -21.20
CA LYS A 286 4.36 2.06 -21.08
C LYS A 286 4.60 3.34 -20.28
N LEU A 287 3.88 4.42 -20.61
CA LEU A 287 4.03 5.71 -19.92
C LEU A 287 3.60 5.63 -18.44
N GLU A 288 2.52 4.89 -18.16
CA GLU A 288 2.09 4.64 -16.79
C GLU A 288 3.15 3.83 -16.00
N CYS A 289 3.72 2.77 -16.58
CA CYS A 289 4.81 2.02 -15.95
C CYS A 289 6.05 2.89 -15.72
N GLN A 290 6.39 3.76 -16.66
CA GLN A 290 7.49 4.71 -16.52
C GLN A 290 7.25 5.70 -15.37
N GLU A 291 6.04 6.23 -15.24
CA GLU A 291 5.65 7.11 -14.13
C GLU A 291 5.83 6.39 -12.78
N LYS A 292 5.43 5.11 -12.69
CA LYS A 292 5.57 4.34 -11.44
C LYS A 292 6.98 3.83 -11.18
N ALA A 293 7.76 3.53 -12.20
CA ALA A 293 9.19 3.24 -12.07
C ALA A 293 9.92 4.44 -11.46
N GLY A 294 9.56 5.67 -11.86
CA GLY A 294 10.06 6.89 -11.24
C GLY A 294 9.73 7.07 -9.75
N LEU A 295 8.90 6.20 -9.15
CA LEU A 295 8.60 6.19 -7.71
C LEU A 295 9.42 5.15 -6.94
N ALA A 296 10.40 4.49 -7.56
CA ALA A 296 11.13 3.37 -6.95
C ALA A 296 11.75 3.73 -5.60
N ASP A 297 12.41 4.88 -5.49
CA ASP A 297 13.10 5.31 -4.25
C ASP A 297 12.15 5.64 -3.10
N VAL A 298 10.89 5.94 -3.40
CA VAL A 298 9.85 6.16 -2.38
C VAL A 298 9.01 4.90 -2.14
N LEU A 299 9.26 3.82 -2.88
CA LEU A 299 8.57 2.53 -2.74
C LEU A 299 9.45 1.46 -2.07
N ILE A 300 10.76 1.54 -2.27
CA ILE A 300 11.75 0.56 -1.79
C ILE A 300 12.76 1.27 -0.90
N HIS A 301 12.85 0.80 0.36
CA HIS A 301 13.92 1.22 1.25
C HIS A 301 15.18 0.37 0.97
N PRO A 302 16.38 0.96 0.86
CA PRO A 302 17.63 0.23 0.54
C PRO A 302 18.04 -0.79 1.60
N GLU A 303 17.53 -0.68 2.83
CA GLU A 303 17.80 -1.65 3.90
C GLU A 303 16.61 -2.57 4.21
N ILE A 304 15.37 -2.12 3.93
CA ILE A 304 14.14 -2.79 4.42
C ILE A 304 13.28 -3.32 3.27
N GLY A 305 13.60 -2.99 2.02
CA GLY A 305 12.90 -3.46 0.83
C GLY A 305 11.50 -2.83 0.61
N PRO A 306 10.68 -3.42 -0.27
CA PRO A 306 9.36 -2.90 -0.65
C PRO A 306 8.39 -2.95 0.52
N LYS A 307 7.38 -2.07 0.48
CA LYS A 307 6.35 -1.98 1.50
C LYS A 307 5.00 -2.47 0.97
N ILE A 308 4.81 -3.79 0.98
CA ILE A 308 3.63 -4.50 0.40
C ILE A 308 2.59 -4.86 1.48
N GLY A 309 2.72 -4.30 2.69
CA GLY A 309 1.70 -4.45 3.75
C GLY A 309 0.54 -3.47 3.54
N THR A 310 -0.70 -3.94 3.66
CA THR A 310 -1.84 -3.05 3.87
C THR A 310 -1.73 -2.44 5.27
N LEU A 311 -1.85 -1.11 5.38
CA LEU A 311 -2.12 -0.45 6.67
C LEU A 311 -3.46 -0.90 7.28
N HIS A 312 -4.32 -1.54 6.47
CA HIS A 312 -5.45 -2.32 6.94
C HIS A 312 -5.07 -3.78 7.26
N VAL A 313 -4.93 -4.04 8.56
CA VAL A 313 -5.24 -5.34 9.18
C VAL A 313 -4.24 -6.47 8.85
N PHE A 314 -3.21 -6.61 9.68
CA PHE A 314 -2.74 -7.95 10.04
C PHE A 314 -3.84 -8.58 10.91
N THR A 315 -4.80 -9.26 10.30
CA THR A 315 -5.52 -10.32 11.01
C THR A 315 -4.48 -11.36 11.36
N THR A 316 -4.34 -11.61 12.64
CA THR A 316 -3.60 -12.73 13.23
C THR A 316 -3.79 -13.99 12.38
N THR A 317 -2.78 -14.34 11.58
CA THR A 317 -2.58 -15.73 11.20
C THR A 317 -2.11 -16.44 12.46
N PHE A 318 -3.07 -16.98 13.21
CA PHE A 318 -2.80 -18.11 14.07
C PHE A 318 -2.23 -19.21 13.18
N LEU A 319 -0.93 -19.48 13.32
CA LEU A 319 -0.38 -20.75 12.87
C LEU A 319 -1.10 -21.84 13.68
N PRO A 320 -1.74 -22.83 13.04
CA PRO A 320 -2.17 -24.01 13.77
C PRO A 320 -0.91 -24.75 14.23
N THR A 321 -0.80 -24.91 15.56
CA THR A 321 0.02 -25.95 16.20
C THR A 321 -0.52 -27.32 15.83
#